data_AF-A0A8S3HX94-F1
#
_entry.id   AF-A0A8S3HX94-F1
#
_cell.length_a   1.000
_cell.length_b   1.000
_cell.length_c   1.000
_cell.angle_alpha   90.00
_cell.angle_beta   90.00
_cell.angle_gamma   90.00
#
_symmetry.space_group_name_H-M   'P 1'
#
loop_
_entity.id
_entity.type
_entity.pdbx_description
1 polymer ?
#
loop_
_entity_poly.entity_id
_entity_poly.type
_entity_poly.pdbx_seq_one_letter_code
_entity_poly.pdbx_strand_id
1 'polypeptide(L)'
;MKRYHIGKVYRRDNPKMTRGRYREFYQCDFDIAGDFDVMVADAECIKIVVEILDKLNLGQYQIFVNHRKLLDAVFAVCGVPDSHFRPISSAVDKLDKTPWPVVRNEMINEKGLAPEIADKIWSYVQMH
;
A
#
# COMPACT_ATOMS: atom_id res chain seq x y z
N MET A 1 -4.89 -8.99 -22.88
CA MET A 1 -6.25 -9.06 -22.32
C MET A 1 -6.48 -7.85 -21.42
N LYS A 2 -7.55 -7.09 -21.65
CA LYS A 2 -8.05 -6.07 -20.71
C LYS A 2 -9.42 -6.53 -20.22
N ARG A 3 -9.65 -6.57 -18.91
CA ARG A 3 -10.94 -7.01 -18.34
C ARG A 3 -11.34 -6.18 -17.14
N TYR A 4 -12.64 -6.14 -16.88
CA TYR A 4 -13.19 -5.71 -15.59
C TYR A 4 -14.02 -6.86 -15.00
N HIS A 5 -14.18 -6.86 -13.68
CA HIS A 5 -15.04 -7.81 -12.98
C HIS A 5 -15.66 -7.15 -11.75
N ILE A 6 -16.98 -7.19 -11.66
CA ILE A 6 -17.74 -6.70 -10.52
C ILE A 6 -18.40 -7.89 -9.85
N GLY A 7 -18.02 -8.17 -8.62
CA GLY A 7 -18.49 -9.37 -7.92
C GLY A 7 -18.34 -9.27 -6.41
N LYS A 8 -19.08 -10.14 -5.72
CA LYS A 8 -18.99 -10.30 -4.27
C LYS A 8 -17.74 -11.10 -3.92
N VAL A 9 -17.05 -10.67 -2.87
CA VAL A 9 -15.94 -11.40 -2.27
C VAL A 9 -16.23 -11.68 -0.80
N TYR A 10 -15.64 -12.78 -0.32
CA TYR A 10 -15.88 -13.30 1.00
C TYR A 10 -14.57 -13.35 1.79
N ARG A 11 -14.50 -12.63 2.91
CA ARG A 11 -13.33 -12.65 3.82
C ARG A 11 -13.78 -13.05 5.22
N ARG A 12 -13.18 -14.10 5.79
CA ARG A 12 -13.45 -14.57 7.16
C ARG A 12 -12.75 -13.70 8.21
N ASP A 13 -12.84 -12.38 8.04
CA ASP A 13 -12.30 -11.40 8.95
C ASP A 13 -13.19 -11.26 10.20
N ASN A 14 -12.61 -10.73 11.29
CA ASN A 14 -13.39 -10.30 12.46
C ASN A 14 -14.18 -9.04 12.09
N PRO A 15 -15.52 -9.12 11.98
CA PRO A 15 -16.32 -8.00 11.50
C PRO A 15 -16.27 -6.87 12.51
N LYS A 16 -15.89 -5.68 12.04
CA LYS A 16 -15.98 -4.43 12.80
C LYS A 16 -17.08 -3.62 12.14
N MET A 17 -18.33 -3.86 12.55
CA MET A 17 -19.52 -3.25 11.94
C MET A 17 -19.47 -1.72 11.97
N THR A 18 -18.89 -1.13 13.03
CA THR A 18 -18.67 0.31 13.16
C THR A 18 -17.61 0.88 12.20
N ARG A 19 -16.83 0.03 11.52
CA ARG A 19 -15.77 0.41 10.56
C ARG A 19 -16.02 -0.14 9.15
N GLY A 20 -17.24 -0.59 8.84
CA GLY A 20 -17.59 -1.09 7.51
C GLY A 20 -16.87 -2.37 7.07
N ARG A 21 -16.30 -3.15 8.01
CA ARG A 21 -15.62 -4.41 7.70
C ARG A 21 -16.60 -5.58 7.76
N TYR A 22 -17.19 -5.91 6.62
CA TYR A 22 -18.13 -7.02 6.43
C TYR A 22 -17.41 -8.30 6.01
N ARG A 23 -18.10 -9.45 6.17
CA ARG A 23 -17.62 -10.74 5.66
C ARG A 23 -17.90 -10.95 4.17
N GLU A 24 -18.86 -10.20 3.63
CA GLU A 24 -19.25 -10.18 2.23
C GLU A 24 -19.34 -8.72 1.78
N PHE A 25 -18.69 -8.38 0.67
CA PHE A 25 -18.75 -7.05 0.07
C PHE A 25 -18.41 -7.11 -1.43
N TYR A 26 -18.75 -6.08 -2.18
CA TYR A 26 -18.44 -5.99 -3.61
C TYR A 26 -17.01 -5.48 -3.84
N GLN A 27 -16.36 -6.05 -4.85
CA GLN A 27 -15.17 -5.47 -5.50
C GLN A 27 -15.51 -5.14 -6.96
N CYS A 28 -14.88 -4.08 -7.46
CA CYS A 28 -15.03 -3.58 -8.82
C CYS A 28 -13.61 -3.46 -9.41
N ASP A 29 -13.11 -4.57 -9.94
CA ASP A 29 -11.72 -4.73 -10.34
C ASP A 29 -11.56 -4.49 -11.85
N PHE A 30 -10.45 -3.88 -12.24
CA PHE A 30 -10.04 -3.70 -13.63
C PHE A 30 -8.57 -4.08 -13.77
N ASP A 31 -8.26 -4.92 -14.76
CA ASP A 31 -6.94 -5.49 -14.96
C ASP A 31 -6.52 -5.43 -16.43
N ILE A 32 -5.26 -5.06 -16.67
CA ILE A 32 -4.58 -5.13 -17.97
C ILE A 32 -3.49 -6.20 -17.85
N ALA A 33 -3.56 -7.22 -18.71
CA ALA A 33 -2.57 -8.29 -18.79
C ALA A 33 -2.05 -8.45 -20.22
N GLY A 34 -0.73 -8.50 -20.38
CA GLY A 34 -0.05 -8.62 -21.66
C GLY A 34 1.19 -7.73 -21.71
N ASP A 35 1.95 -7.85 -22.79
CA ASP A 35 3.14 -7.05 -23.02
C ASP A 35 2.77 -5.73 -23.71
N PHE A 36 3.21 -4.63 -23.11
CA PHE A 36 3.00 -3.27 -23.59
C PHE A 36 4.27 -2.46 -23.36
N ASP A 37 4.34 -1.28 -23.97
CA ASP A 37 5.39 -0.32 -23.67
C ASP A 37 5.36 0.08 -22.19
N VAL A 38 6.55 0.34 -21.66
CA VAL A 38 6.81 0.60 -20.25
C VAL A 38 5.89 1.71 -19.72
N MET A 39 5.19 1.43 -18.62
CA MET A 39 4.26 2.30 -17.90
C MET A 39 2.96 2.70 -18.62
N VAL A 40 2.72 2.28 -19.87
CA VAL A 40 1.49 2.68 -20.59
C VAL A 40 0.24 2.09 -19.92
N ALA A 41 0.26 0.79 -19.61
CA ALA A 41 -0.84 0.13 -18.92
C ALA A 41 -1.02 0.65 -17.48
N ASP A 42 0.07 0.90 -16.77
CA ASP A 42 0.08 1.43 -15.40
C ASP A 42 -0.55 2.83 -15.33
N ALA A 43 -0.20 3.72 -16.27
CA ALA A 43 -0.77 5.05 -16.37
C ALA A 43 -2.27 5.01 -16.72
N GLU A 44 -2.67 4.09 -17.60
CA GLU A 44 -4.09 3.87 -17.95
C GLU A 44 -4.92 3.45 -16.73
N CYS A 45 -4.38 2.56 -15.88
CA CYS A 45 -5.04 2.18 -14.63
C CYS A 45 -5.28 3.39 -13.71
N ILE A 46 -4.29 4.27 -13.54
CA ILE A 46 -4.45 5.50 -12.74
C ILE A 46 -5.50 6.42 -13.36
N LYS A 47 -5.47 6.59 -14.70
CA LYS A 47 -6.43 7.43 -15.41
C LYS A 47 -7.87 6.93 -15.25
N ILE A 48 -8.09 5.62 -15.30
CA ILE A 48 -9.42 5.02 -15.07
C ILE A 48 -9.92 5.33 -13.66
N VAL A 49 -9.07 5.20 -12.63
CA VAL A 49 -9.42 5.54 -11.24
C VAL A 49 -9.81 7.02 -11.11
N VAL A 50 -9.01 7.92 -11.69
CA VAL A 50 -9.29 9.37 -11.72
C VAL A 50 -10.66 9.65 -12.34
N GLU A 51 -10.94 9.10 -13.52
CA GLU A 51 -12.23 9.32 -14.20
C GLU A 51 -13.43 8.79 -13.42
N ILE A 52 -13.27 7.65 -12.74
CA ILE A 52 -14.33 7.09 -11.89
C ILE A 52 -14.58 8.03 -10.70
N LEU A 53 -13.55 8.44 -9.98
CA LEU A 53 -13.68 9.30 -8.81
C LEU A 53 -14.26 10.68 -9.17
N ASP A 54 -13.83 11.26 -10.30
CA ASP A 54 -14.39 12.52 -10.82
C ASP A 54 -15.88 12.39 -11.15
N LYS A 55 -16.29 11.30 -11.81
CA LYS A 55 -17.69 11.05 -12.18
C LYS A 55 -18.58 10.78 -10.97
N LEU A 56 -18.06 10.14 -9.93
CA LEU A 56 -18.80 9.90 -8.69
C LEU A 56 -18.98 11.17 -7.85
N ASN A 57 -18.21 12.24 -8.12
CA ASN A 57 -18.30 13.55 -7.47
C ASN A 57 -18.25 13.45 -5.93
N LEU A 58 -17.28 12.70 -5.40
CA LEU A 58 -17.13 12.41 -3.96
C LEU A 58 -16.35 13.50 -3.20
N GLY A 59 -16.02 14.62 -3.85
CA GLY A 59 -15.16 15.67 -3.31
C GLY A 59 -13.70 15.51 -3.71
N GLN A 60 -12.82 16.22 -3.00
CA GLN A 60 -11.38 16.19 -3.27
C GLN A 60 -10.78 14.84 -2.85
N TYR A 61 -9.85 14.34 -3.66
CA TYR A 61 -9.11 13.11 -3.38
C TYR A 61 -7.64 13.27 -3.77
N GLN A 62 -6.81 12.35 -3.27
CA GLN A 62 -5.41 12.23 -3.61
C GLN A 62 -5.11 10.77 -3.96
N ILE A 63 -4.25 10.54 -4.95
CA ILE A 63 -3.78 9.21 -5.34
C ILE A 63 -2.30 9.11 -4.96
N PHE A 64 -1.99 8.27 -3.98
CA PHE A 64 -0.61 7.97 -3.58
C PHE A 64 -0.05 6.86 -4.47
N VAL A 65 1.10 7.11 -5.10
CA VAL A 65 1.78 6.15 -5.98
C VAL A 65 3.14 5.82 -5.39
N ASN A 66 3.50 4.55 -5.40
CA ASN A 66 4.83 4.07 -5.00
C ASN A 66 5.24 2.91 -5.90
N HIS A 67 6.55 2.60 -5.94
CA HIS A 67 7.10 1.51 -6.72
C HIS A 67 7.83 0.51 -5.81
N ARG A 68 7.54 -0.79 -5.95
CA ARG A 68 8.11 -1.84 -5.09
C ARG A 68 9.64 -1.83 -5.06
N LYS A 69 10.28 -1.73 -6.23
CA LYS A 69 11.75 -1.65 -6.33
C LYS A 69 12.34 -0.42 -5.64
N LEU A 70 11.60 0.70 -5.57
CA LEU A 70 12.07 1.90 -4.87
C LEU A 70 12.06 1.65 -3.36
N LEU A 71 10.96 1.07 -2.85
CA LEU A 71 10.87 0.69 -1.44
C LEU A 71 11.96 -0.33 -1.04
N ASP A 72 12.18 -1.36 -1.88
CA ASP A 72 13.23 -2.35 -1.67
C ASP A 72 14.63 -1.69 -1.66
N ALA A 73 14.88 -0.74 -2.57
CA ALA A 73 16.14 0.02 -2.61
C ALA A 73 16.33 0.90 -1.37
N VAL A 74 15.29 1.59 -0.90
CA VAL A 74 15.33 2.38 0.35
C VAL A 74 15.71 1.50 1.52
N PHE A 75 15.10 0.31 1.64
CA PHE A 75 15.43 -0.64 2.71
C PHE A 75 16.86 -1.15 2.62
N ALA A 76 17.34 -1.47 1.43
CA ALA A 76 18.74 -1.87 1.23
C ALA A 76 19.71 -0.77 1.65
N VAL A 77 19.47 0.50 1.25
CA VAL A 77 20.30 1.65 1.63
C VAL A 77 20.26 1.93 3.14
N CYS A 78 19.12 1.70 3.79
CA CYS A 78 19.01 1.84 5.24
C CYS A 78 19.74 0.74 6.01
N GLY A 79 20.08 -0.39 5.36
CA GLY A 79 20.73 -1.54 5.97
C GLY A 79 19.77 -2.60 6.51
N VAL A 80 18.51 -2.62 6.05
CA VAL A 80 17.56 -3.67 6.40
C VAL A 80 18.07 -5.00 5.85
N PRO A 81 18.12 -6.09 6.65
CA PRO A 81 18.44 -7.41 6.13
C PRO A 81 17.35 -7.91 5.17
N ASP A 82 17.70 -8.59 4.08
CA ASP A 82 16.74 -9.12 3.09
C ASP A 82 15.61 -9.95 3.72
N SER A 83 15.94 -10.74 4.75
CA SER A 83 14.98 -11.55 5.52
C SER A 83 13.90 -10.72 6.22
N HIS A 84 14.14 -9.43 6.44
CA HIS A 84 13.26 -8.50 7.13
C HIS A 84 12.47 -7.60 6.18
N PHE A 85 12.67 -7.65 4.85
CA PHE A 85 12.00 -6.75 3.90
C PHE A 85 10.48 -6.83 3.98
N ARG A 86 9.90 -8.03 4.04
CA ARG A 86 8.44 -8.22 4.17
C ARG A 86 7.91 -7.75 5.52
N PRO A 87 8.45 -8.20 6.67
CA PRO A 87 8.04 -7.69 7.97
C PRO A 87 8.11 -6.16 8.05
N ILE A 88 9.20 -5.54 7.60
CA ILE A 88 9.38 -4.09 7.67
C ILE A 88 8.45 -3.36 6.70
N SER A 89 8.22 -3.87 5.48
CA SER A 89 7.20 -3.35 4.57
C SER A 89 5.82 -3.25 5.25
N SER A 90 5.44 -4.29 6.00
CA SER A 90 4.17 -4.33 6.73
C SER A 90 4.11 -3.36 7.91
N ALA A 91 5.25 -2.96 8.51
CA ALA A 91 5.27 -1.89 9.52
C ALA A 91 5.12 -0.52 8.85
N VAL A 92 5.86 -0.27 7.77
CA VAL A 92 5.78 0.99 7.02
C VAL A 92 4.37 1.26 6.50
N ASP A 93 3.66 0.22 6.03
CA ASP A 93 2.26 0.33 5.57
C ASP A 93 1.30 0.90 6.64
N LYS A 94 1.63 0.78 7.92
CA LYS A 94 0.78 1.28 9.02
C LYS A 94 0.93 2.78 9.28
N LEU A 95 1.91 3.46 8.68
CA LEU A 95 2.18 4.88 8.91
C LEU A 95 1.04 5.79 8.46
N ASP A 96 0.18 5.31 7.58
CA ASP A 96 -1.02 6.02 7.13
C ASP A 96 -2.06 6.23 8.26
N LYS A 97 -2.04 5.35 9.27
CA LYS A 97 -3.05 5.29 10.35
C LYS A 97 -2.44 5.31 11.74
N THR A 98 -1.13 5.09 11.86
CA THR A 98 -0.45 4.84 13.12
C THR A 98 0.74 5.78 13.29
N PRO A 99 0.87 6.50 14.42
CA PRO A 99 1.98 7.42 14.64
C PRO A 99 3.35 6.73 14.60
N TRP A 100 4.37 7.45 14.10
CA TRP A 100 5.75 6.97 13.98
C TRP A 100 6.28 6.30 15.25
N PRO A 101 6.13 6.85 16.48
CA PRO A 101 6.68 6.21 17.68
C PRO A 101 6.18 4.78 17.90
N VAL A 102 4.93 4.49 17.54
CA VAL A 102 4.33 3.16 17.67
C VAL A 102 4.87 2.22 16.59
N VAL A 103 4.94 2.69 15.34
CA VAL A 103 5.48 1.91 14.22
C VAL A 103 6.98 1.61 14.43
N ARG A 104 7.75 2.59 14.91
CA ARG A 104 9.16 2.43 15.29
C ARG A 104 9.32 1.36 16.37
N ASN A 105 8.49 1.39 17.40
CA ASN A 105 8.51 0.40 18.46
C ASN A 105 8.24 -1.02 17.94
N GLU A 106 7.26 -1.18 17.03
CA GLU A 106 7.00 -2.46 16.35
C GLU A 106 8.22 -2.94 15.53
N MET A 107 8.86 -2.06 14.76
CA MET A 107 10.04 -2.41 13.96
C MET A 107 11.18 -2.94 14.83
N ILE A 108 11.40 -2.33 16.00
CA ILE A 108 12.51 -2.68 16.88
C ILE A 108 12.16 -3.91 17.74
N ASN A 109 11.08 -3.82 18.51
CA ASN A 109 10.81 -4.78 19.58
C ASN A 109 10.07 -6.04 19.12
N GLU A 110 9.27 -5.94 18.06
CA GLU A 110 8.52 -7.09 17.52
C GLU A 110 9.22 -7.72 16.33
N LYS A 111 9.88 -6.89 15.50
CA LYS A 111 10.52 -7.33 14.25
C LYS A 111 12.04 -7.40 14.33
N GLY A 112 12.65 -7.02 15.46
CA GLY A 112 14.08 -7.20 15.72
C GLY A 112 15.00 -6.29 14.89
N LEU A 113 14.50 -5.16 14.38
CA LEU A 113 15.32 -4.22 13.61
C LEU A 113 16.16 -3.34 14.53
N ALA A 114 17.41 -3.05 14.15
CA ALA A 114 18.23 -2.12 14.90
C ALA A 114 17.61 -0.70 14.92
N PRO A 115 17.59 0.02 16.06
CA PRO A 115 16.98 1.33 16.18
C PRO A 115 17.48 2.34 15.14
N GLU A 116 18.78 2.32 14.83
CA GLU A 116 19.41 3.23 13.88
C GLU A 116 18.92 2.99 12.45
N ILE A 117 18.59 1.75 12.10
CA ILE A 117 18.02 1.40 10.78
C ILE A 117 16.57 1.89 10.72
N ALA A 118 15.79 1.73 11.79
CA ALA A 118 14.42 2.24 11.85
C ALA A 118 14.39 3.77 11.67
N ASP A 119 15.30 4.49 12.35
CA ASP A 119 15.40 5.95 12.23
C ASP A 119 15.86 6.39 10.83
N LYS A 120 16.75 5.64 10.19
CA LYS A 120 17.11 5.86 8.77
C LYS A 120 15.91 5.67 7.85
N ILE A 121 15.11 4.62 8.03
CA ILE A 121 13.90 4.39 7.23
C ILE A 121 12.97 5.60 7.35
N TRP A 122 12.74 6.10 8.57
CA TRP A 122 11.88 7.26 8.80
C TRP A 122 12.28 8.49 8.00
N SER A 123 13.59 8.73 7.83
CA SER A 123 14.08 9.86 7.04
C SER A 123 13.59 9.84 5.58
N TYR A 124 13.31 8.66 5.02
CA TYR A 124 12.82 8.49 3.65
C TYR A 124 11.29 8.39 3.55
N VAL A 125 10.63 7.81 4.55
CA VAL A 125 9.19 7.47 4.48
C VAL A 125 8.27 8.48 5.15
N GLN A 126 8.82 9.46 5.87
CA GLN A 126 8.01 10.55 6.42
C GLN A 126 7.34 11.34 5.28
N MET A 127 6.02 11.45 5.33
CA MET A 127 5.27 12.31 4.41
C MET A 127 5.28 13.73 4.97
N HIS A 128 5.68 14.71 4.15
CA HIS A 128 5.52 16.14 4.44
C HIS A 128 4.09 16.58 4.18
#